data_AF-A0A7J2JSZ1-F1
#
_entry.id   AF-A0A7J2JSZ1-F1
#
_cell.length_a   1.000
_cell.length_b   1.000
_cell.length_c   1.000
_cell.angle_alpha   90.00
_cell.angle_beta   90.00
_cell.angle_gamma   90.00
#
_symmetry.space_group_name_H-M   'P 1'
#
loop_
_entity.id
_entity.type
_entity.pdbx_description
1 polymer ?
#
loop_
_entity_poly.entity_id
_entity_poly.type
_entity_poly.pdbx_seq_one_letter_code
_entity_poly.pdbx_strand_id
1 'polypeptide(L)'
;DLEAVSRGDLSLAPGIGRTFGVRDVEQSIFDLLRGVFFWKSCVGTRAIAMNVDVDPETVMRWVEENLPSAYADPEMLERAYEYLARGDVFFGRIVRSQNWRLLSYGSDMITLGVCSVKHMGGRVTSARFSYPSTIKMMARVSSIRQKMRRVCRRVGALLHVSGKVVKEEILPILALRRRDRGFIERLSREANVEREELAEVIEYFSRRVSS
;
A
#
# COMPACT_ATOMS: atom_id res chain seq x y z
N ASP A 1 -21.15 -23.65 3.43
CA ASP A 1 -22.09 -24.66 2.95
C ASP A 1 -21.73 -25.03 1.52
N LEU A 2 -21.00 -26.14 1.35
CA LEU A 2 -20.50 -26.62 0.05
C LEU A 2 -21.62 -27.26 -0.80
N GLU A 3 -22.77 -27.58 -0.19
CA GLU A 3 -23.94 -28.13 -0.89
C GLU A 3 -24.48 -27.16 -1.94
N ALA A 4 -24.53 -25.85 -1.64
CA ALA A 4 -25.10 -24.84 -2.53
C ALA A 4 -24.29 -24.63 -3.83
N VAL A 5 -22.96 -24.81 -3.77
CA VAL A 5 -22.08 -24.75 -4.95
C VAL A 5 -22.21 -26.01 -5.80
N SER A 6 -22.42 -27.18 -5.17
CA SER A 6 -22.60 -28.44 -5.89
C SER A 6 -23.92 -28.54 -6.66
N ARG A 7 -24.96 -27.80 -6.24
CA ARG A 7 -26.30 -27.81 -6.88
C ARG A 7 -26.42 -26.91 -8.12
N GLY A 8 -25.32 -26.29 -8.57
CA GLY A 8 -25.21 -25.78 -9.94
C GLY A 8 -26.02 -24.53 -10.27
N ASP A 9 -26.39 -23.71 -9.28
CA ASP A 9 -27.02 -22.42 -9.56
C ASP A 9 -25.93 -21.36 -9.90
N LEU A 10 -25.38 -21.48 -11.11
CA LEU A 10 -24.31 -20.65 -11.67
C LEU A 10 -24.67 -19.16 -11.76
N SER A 11 -25.95 -18.82 -11.58
CA SER A 11 -26.46 -17.45 -11.56
C SER A 11 -26.02 -16.67 -10.32
N LEU A 12 -25.74 -17.34 -9.21
CA LEU A 12 -25.36 -16.73 -7.93
C LEU A 12 -23.84 -16.70 -7.68
N ALA A 13 -23.06 -17.48 -8.45
CA ALA A 13 -21.60 -17.59 -8.30
C ALA A 13 -20.84 -16.24 -8.36
N PRO A 14 -21.17 -15.28 -9.24
CA PRO A 14 -20.45 -14.01 -9.30
C PRO A 14 -20.70 -13.11 -8.07
N GLY A 15 -21.90 -13.19 -7.49
CA GLY A 15 -22.29 -12.40 -6.31
C GLY A 15 -21.75 -12.99 -5.02
N ILE A 16 -21.76 -14.32 -4.91
CA ILE A 16 -21.23 -15.06 -3.76
C ILE A 16 -19.71 -14.89 -3.66
N GLY A 17 -18.96 -15.11 -4.75
CA GLY A 17 -17.50 -14.97 -4.71
C GLY A 17 -17.00 -13.57 -4.31
N ARG A 18 -17.72 -12.51 -4.70
CA ARG A 18 -17.36 -11.12 -4.34
C ARG A 18 -17.72 -10.74 -2.91
N THR A 19 -18.78 -11.29 -2.34
CA THR A 19 -19.26 -10.92 -1.00
C THR A 19 -18.68 -11.79 0.11
N PHE A 20 -18.54 -13.09 -0.14
CA PHE A 20 -17.95 -14.02 0.82
C PHE A 20 -16.42 -13.95 0.79
N GLY A 21 -15.78 -13.91 -0.39
CA GLY A 21 -14.32 -13.85 -0.48
C GLY A 21 -13.70 -12.61 0.20
N VAL A 22 -14.30 -11.44 0.03
CA VAL A 22 -13.80 -10.20 0.69
C VAL A 22 -13.96 -10.26 2.21
N ARG A 23 -15.07 -10.84 2.70
CA ARG A 23 -15.32 -10.99 4.14
C ARG A 23 -14.40 -12.02 4.78
N ASP A 24 -14.14 -13.13 4.11
CA ASP A 24 -13.24 -14.18 4.61
C ASP A 24 -11.81 -13.65 4.73
N VAL A 25 -11.35 -12.86 3.74
CA VAL A 25 -10.06 -12.15 3.80
C VAL A 25 -10.03 -11.18 4.98
N GLU A 26 -11.06 -10.35 5.15
CA GLU A 26 -11.16 -9.38 6.25
C GLU A 26 -11.19 -10.06 7.63
N GLN A 27 -11.89 -11.19 7.76
CA GLN A 27 -11.92 -11.95 9.00
C GLN A 27 -10.54 -12.55 9.32
N SER A 28 -9.86 -13.12 8.31
CA SER A 28 -8.54 -13.72 8.49
C SER A 28 -7.48 -12.70 8.95
N ILE A 29 -7.51 -11.47 8.41
CA ILE A 29 -6.59 -10.41 8.83
C ILE A 29 -6.91 -9.91 10.24
N PHE A 30 -8.19 -9.80 10.62
CA PHE A 30 -8.55 -9.44 11.99
C PHE A 30 -8.10 -10.49 13.00
N ASP A 31 -8.21 -11.78 12.68
CA ASP A 31 -7.68 -12.85 13.53
C ASP A 31 -6.16 -12.75 13.70
N LEU A 32 -5.44 -12.44 12.62
CA LEU A 32 -4.00 -12.16 12.71
C LEU A 32 -3.70 -10.96 13.61
N LEU A 33 -4.42 -9.85 13.45
CA LEU A 33 -4.21 -8.66 14.28
C LEU A 33 -4.52 -8.93 15.76
N ARG A 34 -5.56 -9.73 16.06
CA ARG A 34 -5.79 -10.22 17.44
C ARG A 34 -4.60 -11.04 17.94
N GLY A 35 -4.05 -11.89 17.08
CA GLY A 35 -2.84 -12.65 17.34
C GLY A 35 -1.65 -11.77 17.71
N VAL A 36 -1.33 -10.82 16.84
CA VAL A 36 -0.20 -9.90 16.99
C VAL A 36 -0.33 -9.08 18.28
N PHE A 37 -1.46 -8.41 18.48
CA PHE A 37 -1.59 -7.45 19.57
C PHE A 37 -1.98 -8.06 20.91
N PHE A 38 -2.81 -9.12 20.93
CA PHE A 38 -3.49 -9.54 22.16
C PHE A 38 -3.15 -10.95 22.67
N TRP A 39 -2.59 -11.85 21.85
CA TRP A 39 -2.27 -13.20 22.33
C TRP A 39 -1.17 -13.19 23.39
N LYS A 40 -1.12 -14.17 24.29
CA LYS A 40 0.02 -14.26 25.23
C LYS A 40 1.25 -14.89 24.58
N SER A 41 1.03 -15.94 23.80
CA SER A 41 2.09 -16.61 23.04
C SER A 41 2.19 -16.00 21.64
N CYS A 42 3.37 -15.49 21.31
CA CYS A 42 3.62 -14.91 20.01
C CYS A 42 3.98 -15.94 18.93
N VAL A 43 4.38 -17.15 19.29
CA VAL A 43 4.78 -18.18 18.32
C VAL A 43 3.64 -18.52 17.35
N GLY A 44 2.39 -18.48 17.84
CA GLY A 44 1.21 -18.78 17.03
C GLY A 44 0.90 -17.73 15.96
N THR A 45 1.44 -16.51 16.05
CA THR A 45 1.18 -15.46 15.04
C THR A 45 1.79 -15.81 13.69
N ARG A 46 2.93 -16.52 13.68
CA ARG A 46 3.56 -17.04 12.46
C ARG A 46 2.62 -17.99 11.71
N ALA A 47 2.01 -18.93 12.43
CA ALA A 47 1.12 -19.92 11.84
C ALA A 47 -0.14 -19.26 11.25
N ILE A 48 -0.73 -18.28 11.94
CA ILE A 48 -1.85 -17.52 11.37
C ILE A 48 -1.39 -16.73 10.15
N ALA A 49 -0.25 -16.03 10.23
CA ALA A 49 0.24 -15.20 9.14
C ALA A 49 0.46 -15.98 7.83
N MET A 50 0.84 -17.26 7.92
CA MET A 50 0.96 -18.16 6.76
C MET A 50 -0.38 -18.54 6.13
N ASN A 51 -1.48 -18.44 6.88
CA ASN A 51 -2.84 -18.80 6.43
C ASN A 51 -3.70 -17.57 6.09
N VAL A 52 -3.21 -16.35 6.31
CA VAL A 52 -3.92 -15.14 5.90
C VAL A 52 -3.85 -15.00 4.39
N ASP A 53 -5.00 -14.78 3.76
CA ASP A 53 -5.13 -14.63 2.30
C ASP A 53 -4.86 -13.17 1.87
N VAL A 54 -3.76 -12.62 2.39
CA VAL A 54 -3.29 -11.23 2.19
C VAL A 54 -1.78 -11.26 2.07
N ASP A 55 -1.22 -10.52 1.11
CA ASP A 55 0.23 -10.49 0.94
C ASP A 55 0.95 -9.85 2.15
N PRO A 56 2.18 -10.26 2.48
CA PRO A 56 2.88 -9.77 3.67
C PRO A 56 3.12 -8.26 3.71
N GLU A 57 3.26 -7.58 2.56
CA GLU A 57 3.41 -6.11 2.55
C GLU A 57 2.07 -5.44 2.94
N THR A 58 0.96 -5.99 2.46
CA THR A 58 -0.38 -5.54 2.89
C THR A 58 -0.63 -5.85 4.36
N VAL A 59 -0.25 -7.03 4.86
CA VAL A 59 -0.29 -7.35 6.31
C VAL A 59 0.49 -6.32 7.12
N MET A 60 1.69 -5.94 6.67
CA MET A 60 2.49 -4.91 7.34
C MET A 60 1.72 -3.58 7.45
N ARG A 61 1.00 -3.15 6.41
CA ARG A 61 0.15 -1.94 6.45
C ARG A 61 -1.00 -2.05 7.43
N TRP A 62 -1.60 -3.23 7.59
CA TRP A 62 -2.61 -3.51 8.61
C TRP A 62 -2.05 -3.40 10.02
N VAL A 63 -0.87 -3.94 10.26
CA VAL A 63 -0.21 -3.85 11.57
C VAL A 63 0.18 -2.39 11.86
N GLU A 64 0.77 -1.68 10.89
CA GLU A 64 1.17 -0.27 10.99
C GLU A 64 -0.01 0.65 11.38
N GLU A 65 -1.13 0.56 10.66
CA GLU A 65 -2.32 1.41 10.90
C GLU A 65 -2.87 1.24 12.33
N ASN A 66 -2.79 0.01 12.86
CA ASN A 66 -3.38 -0.36 14.14
C ASN A 66 -2.39 -0.33 15.31
N LEU A 67 -1.11 -0.06 15.05
CA LEU A 67 -0.07 -0.02 16.07
C LEU A 67 -0.33 1.05 17.14
N PRO A 68 -0.61 2.32 16.79
CA PRO A 68 -0.77 3.40 17.79
C PRO A 68 -2.01 3.25 18.66
N SER A 69 -3.03 2.54 18.15
CA SER A 69 -4.24 2.25 18.92
C SER A 69 -4.04 1.06 19.86
N ALA A 70 -3.24 0.06 19.45
CA ALA A 70 -2.96 -1.12 20.25
C ALA A 70 -1.92 -0.88 21.36
N TYR A 71 -0.81 -0.20 21.06
CA TYR A 71 0.28 0.06 22.00
C TYR A 71 0.29 1.53 22.40
N ALA A 72 -0.12 1.81 23.64
CA ALA A 72 -0.19 3.17 24.16
C ALA A 72 1.12 3.65 24.78
N ASP A 73 2.01 2.72 25.13
CA ASP A 73 3.32 3.02 25.70
C ASP A 73 4.32 3.44 24.59
N PRO A 74 5.01 4.58 24.72
CA PRO A 74 5.93 5.06 23.69
C PRO A 74 7.11 4.13 23.41
N GLU A 75 7.67 3.47 24.43
CA GLU A 75 8.81 2.55 24.27
C GLU A 75 8.40 1.29 23.53
N MET A 76 7.21 0.76 23.86
CA MET A 76 6.60 -0.32 23.08
C MET A 76 6.35 0.10 21.63
N LEU A 77 5.80 1.29 21.43
CA LEU A 77 5.47 1.78 20.09
C LEU A 77 6.74 1.94 19.24
N GLU A 78 7.80 2.52 19.79
CA GLU A 78 9.11 2.63 19.16
C GLU A 78 9.64 1.25 18.75
N ARG A 79 9.64 0.29 19.68
CA ARG A 79 10.16 -1.05 19.41
C ARG A 79 9.36 -1.77 18.33
N ALA A 80 8.04 -1.61 18.33
CA ALA A 80 7.18 -2.21 17.33
C ALA A 80 7.42 -1.60 15.93
N TYR A 81 7.63 -0.29 15.83
CA TYR A 81 8.05 0.34 14.57
C TYR A 81 9.45 -0.11 14.12
N GLU A 82 10.38 -0.36 15.05
CA GLU A 82 11.69 -0.91 14.71
C GLU A 82 11.57 -2.29 14.03
N TYR A 83 10.68 -3.16 14.54
CA TYR A 83 10.38 -4.43 13.91
C TYR A 83 9.73 -4.26 12.53
N LEU A 84 8.76 -3.37 12.39
CA LEU A 84 8.14 -3.07 11.09
C LEU A 84 9.18 -2.57 10.07
N ALA A 85 10.07 -1.66 10.47
CA ALA A 85 11.13 -1.13 9.63
C ALA A 85 12.11 -2.23 9.18
N ARG A 86 12.46 -3.17 10.07
CA ARG A 86 13.28 -4.34 9.70
C ARG A 86 12.55 -5.24 8.70
N GLY A 87 11.24 -5.43 8.87
CA GLY A 87 10.38 -6.14 7.91
C GLY A 87 10.42 -5.52 6.51
N ASP A 88 10.25 -4.20 6.42
CA ASP A 88 10.32 -3.44 5.16
C ASP A 88 11.68 -3.61 4.46
N VAL A 89 12.78 -3.58 5.22
CA VAL A 89 14.13 -3.83 4.69
C VAL A 89 14.23 -5.23 4.08
N PHE A 90 13.63 -6.26 4.70
CA PHE A 90 13.58 -7.60 4.11
C PHE A 90 12.77 -7.62 2.81
N PHE A 91 11.58 -6.99 2.77
CA PHE A 91 10.77 -6.92 1.56
C PHE A 91 11.51 -6.19 0.42
N GLY A 92 12.17 -5.07 0.71
CA GLY A 92 13.01 -4.36 -0.26
C GLY A 92 14.23 -5.18 -0.72
N ARG A 93 14.75 -6.10 0.10
CA ARG A 93 15.80 -7.06 -0.33
C ARG A 93 15.24 -8.17 -1.21
N ILE A 94 14.03 -8.68 -0.93
CA ILE A 94 13.36 -9.69 -1.76
C ILE A 94 13.18 -9.14 -3.17
N VAL A 95 12.64 -7.93 -3.32
CA VAL A 95 12.42 -7.31 -4.64
C VAL A 95 13.74 -7.19 -5.43
N ARG A 96 14.83 -6.79 -4.76
CA ARG A 96 16.14 -6.60 -5.41
C ARG A 96 16.88 -7.89 -5.74
N SER A 97 16.80 -8.89 -4.87
CA SER A 97 17.61 -10.12 -4.97
C SER A 97 16.83 -11.33 -5.48
N GLN A 98 15.50 -11.23 -5.56
CA GLN A 98 14.58 -12.34 -5.85
C GLN A 98 14.74 -13.55 -4.89
N ASN A 99 15.35 -13.33 -3.73
CA ASN A 99 15.54 -14.37 -2.73
C ASN A 99 14.32 -14.47 -1.82
N TRP A 100 13.35 -15.27 -2.24
CA TRP A 100 12.08 -15.49 -1.51
C TRP A 100 12.24 -16.19 -0.16
N ARG A 101 13.40 -16.78 0.15
CA ARG A 101 13.68 -17.31 1.50
C ARG A 101 13.65 -16.23 2.58
N LEU A 102 13.84 -14.96 2.20
CA LEU A 102 13.76 -13.83 3.13
C LEU A 102 12.32 -13.50 3.55
N LEU A 103 11.32 -14.04 2.85
CA LEU A 103 9.91 -13.74 3.12
C LEU A 103 9.52 -14.17 4.54
N SER A 104 9.94 -15.35 4.98
CA SER A 104 9.66 -15.82 6.34
C SER A 104 10.23 -14.87 7.40
N TYR A 105 11.44 -14.35 7.18
CA TYR A 105 12.08 -13.40 8.10
C TYR A 105 11.36 -12.05 8.12
N GLY A 106 10.97 -11.52 6.95
CA GLY A 106 10.18 -10.29 6.87
C GLY A 106 8.83 -10.44 7.56
N SER A 107 8.10 -11.52 7.26
CA SER A 107 6.82 -11.85 7.89
C SER A 107 6.94 -12.04 9.40
N ASP A 108 8.01 -12.66 9.88
CA ASP A 108 8.29 -12.79 11.32
C ASP A 108 8.50 -11.44 12.00
N MET A 109 9.23 -10.52 11.37
CA MET A 109 9.45 -9.18 11.94
C MET A 109 8.12 -8.44 12.13
N ILE A 110 7.27 -8.41 11.11
CA ILE A 110 6.00 -7.68 11.15
C ILE A 110 4.92 -8.36 11.99
N THR A 111 5.10 -9.63 12.37
CA THR A 111 4.13 -10.40 13.18
C THR A 111 4.70 -10.78 14.55
N LEU A 112 5.55 -11.81 14.63
CA LEU A 112 6.19 -12.30 15.85
C LEU A 112 6.99 -11.19 16.55
N GLY A 113 7.75 -10.40 15.79
CA GLY A 113 8.55 -9.28 16.29
C GLY A 113 7.67 -8.25 16.99
N VAL A 114 6.69 -7.69 16.27
CA VAL A 114 5.72 -6.74 16.84
C VAL A 114 4.99 -7.33 18.05
N CYS A 115 4.53 -8.57 17.95
CA CYS A 115 3.86 -9.28 19.04
C CYS A 115 4.72 -9.36 20.30
N SER A 116 6.02 -9.61 20.17
CA SER A 116 6.94 -9.81 21.30
C SER A 116 7.11 -8.57 22.18
N VAL A 117 6.83 -7.38 21.64
CA VAL A 117 6.98 -6.09 22.33
C VAL A 117 6.19 -6.03 23.64
N LYS A 118 5.01 -6.66 23.70
CA LYS A 118 4.21 -6.69 24.95
C LYS A 118 4.90 -7.34 26.14
N HIS A 119 5.92 -8.17 25.91
CA HIS A 119 6.70 -8.77 26.98
C HIS A 119 7.59 -7.75 27.71
N MET A 120 7.72 -6.53 27.20
CA MET A 120 8.34 -5.40 27.90
C MET A 120 7.49 -4.90 29.09
N GLY A 121 6.23 -5.32 29.21
CA GLY A 121 5.37 -5.03 30.37
C GLY A 121 4.57 -3.72 30.29
N GLY A 122 4.61 -3.01 29.16
CA GLY A 122 3.83 -1.79 28.97
C GLY A 122 2.34 -2.04 28.67
N ARG A 123 1.60 -0.94 28.47
CA ARG A 123 0.13 -0.97 28.36
C ARG A 123 -0.35 -1.31 26.95
N VAL A 124 -1.04 -2.44 26.82
CA VAL A 124 -1.82 -2.82 25.63
C VAL A 124 -3.27 -2.38 25.79
N THR A 125 -3.83 -1.72 24.78
CA THR A 125 -5.19 -1.18 24.80
C THR A 125 -6.11 -2.04 23.93
N SER A 126 -7.37 -2.19 24.34
CA SER A 126 -8.41 -2.79 23.47
C SER A 126 -8.72 -1.81 22.32
N ALA A 127 -8.22 -2.11 21.13
CA ALA A 127 -8.40 -1.30 19.94
C ALA A 127 -9.37 -1.97 18.96
N ARG A 128 -10.24 -1.15 18.33
CA ARG A 128 -10.96 -1.58 17.14
C ARG A 128 -10.02 -1.48 15.94
N PHE A 129 -9.91 -2.57 15.17
CA PHE A 129 -9.05 -2.58 14.00
C PHE A 129 -9.65 -1.76 12.86
N SER A 130 -8.79 -0.99 12.20
CA SER A 130 -9.12 -0.12 11.09
C SER A 130 -8.36 -0.55 9.85
N TYR A 131 -9.03 -0.43 8.70
CA TYR A 131 -8.43 -0.69 7.39
C TYR A 131 -7.33 0.34 7.07
N PRO A 132 -6.17 -0.08 6.52
CA PRO A 132 -5.05 0.80 6.23
C PRO A 132 -5.42 2.01 5.38
N SER A 133 -5.23 3.20 5.94
CA SER A 133 -5.42 4.46 5.26
C SER A 133 -4.45 4.60 4.07
N THR A 134 -3.22 4.08 4.22
CA THR A 134 -2.18 4.08 3.17
C THR A 134 -2.63 3.34 1.92
N ILE A 135 -3.31 2.19 2.03
CA ILE A 135 -3.79 1.44 0.85
C ILE A 135 -4.91 2.22 0.15
N LYS A 136 -5.87 2.76 0.91
CA LYS A 136 -6.93 3.64 0.37
C LYS A 136 -6.31 4.82 -0.37
N MET A 137 -5.31 5.45 0.22
CA MET A 137 -4.60 6.58 -0.38
C MET A 137 -3.86 6.17 -1.66
N MET A 138 -3.12 5.06 -1.62
CA MET A 138 -2.39 4.53 -2.78
C MET A 138 -3.32 4.19 -3.94
N ALA A 139 -4.49 3.62 -3.67
CA ALA A 139 -5.52 3.35 -4.67
C ALA A 139 -6.05 4.66 -5.27
N ARG A 140 -6.41 5.65 -4.44
CA ARG A 140 -6.88 6.98 -4.89
C ARG A 140 -5.89 7.67 -5.82
N VAL A 141 -4.59 7.64 -5.50
CA VAL A 141 -3.56 8.30 -6.30
C VAL A 141 -2.92 7.39 -7.37
N SER A 142 -3.37 6.14 -7.53
CA SER A 142 -2.75 5.18 -8.47
C SER A 142 -2.85 5.66 -9.92
N SER A 143 -4.06 6.03 -10.36
CA SER A 143 -4.36 6.51 -11.72
C SER A 143 -3.51 7.72 -12.08
N ILE A 144 -3.53 8.76 -11.24
CA ILE A 144 -2.75 9.98 -11.51
C ILE A 144 -1.24 9.72 -11.49
N ARG A 145 -0.74 8.83 -10.64
CA ARG A 145 0.68 8.44 -10.65
C ARG A 145 1.07 7.71 -11.94
N GLN A 146 0.19 6.86 -12.46
CA GLN A 146 0.43 6.17 -13.73
C GLN A 146 0.45 7.16 -14.90
N LYS A 147 -0.51 8.09 -14.94
CA LYS A 147 -0.56 9.18 -15.91
C LYS A 147 0.70 10.04 -15.86
N MET A 148 1.06 10.50 -14.66
CA MET A 148 2.29 11.26 -14.39
C MET A 148 3.54 10.56 -14.92
N ARG A 149 3.70 9.26 -14.67
CA ARG A 149 4.84 8.48 -15.17
C ARG A 149 4.89 8.44 -16.70
N ARG A 150 3.74 8.27 -17.35
CA ARG A 150 3.65 8.24 -18.83
C ARG A 150 4.00 9.61 -19.42
N VAL A 151 3.39 10.68 -18.90
CA VAL A 151 3.68 12.07 -19.30
C VAL A 151 5.17 12.38 -19.15
N CYS A 152 5.75 12.13 -17.97
CA CYS A 152 7.16 12.41 -17.71
C CYS A 152 8.08 11.63 -18.66
N ARG A 153 7.75 10.38 -18.99
CA ARG A 153 8.53 9.56 -19.92
C ARG A 153 8.48 10.10 -21.35
N ARG A 154 7.30 10.50 -21.82
CA ARG A 154 7.09 11.00 -23.18
C ARG A 154 7.71 12.38 -23.40
N VAL A 155 7.46 13.31 -22.46
CA VAL A 155 8.10 14.63 -22.47
C VAL A 155 9.62 14.50 -22.32
N GLY A 156 10.10 13.56 -21.50
CA GLY A 156 11.53 13.30 -21.34
C GLY A 156 12.18 12.79 -22.62
N ALA A 157 11.49 11.91 -23.36
CA ALA A 157 11.96 11.45 -24.67
C ALA A 157 12.04 12.58 -25.70
N LEU A 158 11.05 13.49 -25.72
CA LEU A 158 11.07 14.67 -26.59
C LEU A 158 12.24 15.62 -26.27
N LEU A 159 12.52 15.83 -24.97
CA LEU A 159 13.53 16.77 -24.50
C LEU A 159 14.91 16.14 -24.27
N HIS A 160 15.08 14.84 -24.56
CA HIS A 160 16.30 14.08 -24.29
C HIS A 160 16.77 14.12 -22.81
N VAL A 161 15.82 14.14 -21.87
CA VAL A 161 16.10 14.11 -20.43
C VAL A 161 15.37 12.95 -19.74
N SER A 162 15.82 12.59 -18.55
CA SER A 162 15.15 11.55 -17.77
C SER A 162 13.75 11.99 -17.33
N GLY A 163 12.82 11.03 -17.17
CA GLY A 163 11.50 11.34 -16.61
C GLY A 163 11.56 11.91 -15.19
N LYS A 164 12.64 11.67 -14.44
CA LYS A 164 12.90 12.30 -13.14
C LYS A 164 13.13 13.80 -13.30
N VAL A 165 14.01 14.20 -14.22
CA VAL A 165 14.26 15.62 -14.56
C VAL A 165 12.98 16.29 -15.02
N VAL A 166 12.18 15.64 -15.87
CA VAL A 166 10.87 16.20 -16.27
C VAL A 166 9.98 16.46 -15.06
N LYS A 167 9.90 15.50 -14.14
CA LYS A 167 9.04 15.61 -12.98
C LYS A 167 9.49 16.71 -12.01
N GLU A 168 10.80 16.83 -11.79
CA GLU A 168 11.37 17.71 -10.77
C GLU A 168 11.59 19.14 -11.29
N GLU A 169 11.97 19.31 -12.55
CA GLU A 169 12.39 20.60 -13.11
C GLU A 169 11.43 21.14 -14.17
N ILE A 170 10.84 20.27 -15.01
CA ILE A 170 10.03 20.72 -16.15
C ILE A 170 8.55 20.88 -15.78
N LEU A 171 7.95 19.95 -15.03
CA LEU A 171 6.56 20.04 -14.58
C LEU A 171 6.23 21.34 -13.83
N PRO A 172 7.09 21.87 -12.94
CA PRO A 172 6.87 23.19 -12.34
C PRO A 172 6.67 24.29 -13.39
N ILE A 173 7.48 24.29 -14.45
CA ILE A 173 7.40 25.27 -15.54
C ILE A 173 6.09 25.07 -16.32
N LEU A 174 5.71 23.82 -16.60
CA LEU A 174 4.45 23.50 -17.27
C LEU A 174 3.23 23.94 -16.43
N ALA A 175 3.29 23.82 -15.10
CA ALA A 175 2.25 24.27 -14.17
C ALA A 175 2.04 25.79 -14.16
N LEU A 176 3.11 26.57 -14.37
CA LEU A 176 3.01 28.03 -14.54
C LEU A 176 2.28 28.37 -15.86
N ARG A 177 2.47 27.58 -16.90
CA ARG A 177 1.84 27.77 -18.22
C ARG A 177 0.50 27.05 -18.38
N ARG A 178 -0.11 26.53 -17.31
CA ARG A 178 -1.35 25.74 -17.38
C ARG A 178 -2.55 26.40 -18.08
N ARG A 179 -2.57 27.74 -18.14
CA ARG A 179 -3.64 28.51 -18.81
C ARG A 179 -3.41 28.69 -20.32
N ASP A 180 -2.20 28.44 -20.81
CA ASP A 180 -1.84 28.57 -22.22
C ASP A 180 -2.28 27.30 -22.99
N ARG A 181 -3.53 27.33 -23.47
CA ARG A 181 -4.13 26.21 -24.22
C ARG A 181 -3.35 25.88 -25.49
N GLY A 182 -2.82 26.89 -26.17
CA GLY A 182 -2.06 26.70 -27.41
C GLY A 182 -0.75 25.96 -27.17
N PHE A 183 -0.05 26.30 -26.09
CA PHE A 183 1.16 25.60 -25.68
C PHE A 183 0.89 24.15 -25.28
N ILE A 184 -0.15 23.89 -24.48
CA ILE A 184 -0.51 22.52 -24.06
C ILE A 184 -0.87 21.64 -25.27
N GLU A 185 -1.62 22.19 -26.24
CA GLU A 185 -1.99 21.49 -27.47
C GLU A 185 -0.75 21.10 -28.30
N ARG A 186 0.20 22.03 -28.49
CA ARG A 186 1.45 21.75 -29.20
C ARG A 186 2.28 20.69 -28.47
N LEU A 187 2.46 20.85 -27.17
CA LEU A 187 3.24 19.91 -26.36
C LEU A 187 2.63 18.50 -26.35
N SER A 188 1.30 18.40 -26.26
CA SER A 188 0.57 17.13 -26.36
C SER A 188 0.85 16.42 -27.68
N ARG A 189 0.83 17.14 -28.80
CA ARG A 189 1.13 16.59 -30.13
C ARG A 189 2.59 16.17 -30.26
N GLU A 190 3.53 17.05 -29.89
CA GLU A 190 4.97 16.80 -30.01
C GLU A 190 5.43 15.65 -29.09
N ALA A 191 4.93 15.59 -27.86
CA ALA A 191 5.27 14.53 -26.92
C ALA A 191 4.49 13.22 -27.16
N ASN A 192 3.50 13.22 -28.07
CA ASN A 192 2.60 12.09 -28.30
C ASN A 192 1.93 11.59 -27.00
N VAL A 193 1.26 12.52 -26.31
CA VAL A 193 0.54 12.32 -25.05
C VAL A 193 -0.87 12.85 -25.20
N GLU A 194 -1.86 12.12 -24.69
CA GLU A 194 -3.25 12.60 -24.65
C GLU A 194 -3.36 13.94 -23.93
N ARG A 195 -4.04 14.90 -24.56
CA ARG A 195 -4.16 16.27 -24.03
C ARG A 195 -4.78 16.28 -22.64
N GLU A 196 -5.81 15.49 -22.44
CA GLU A 196 -6.52 15.36 -21.16
C GLU A 196 -5.58 14.82 -20.07
N GLU A 197 -4.78 13.80 -20.39
CA GLU A 197 -3.78 13.24 -19.49
C GLU A 197 -2.71 14.27 -19.10
N LEU A 198 -2.20 15.03 -20.07
CA LEU A 198 -1.24 16.11 -19.83
C LEU A 198 -1.83 17.21 -18.93
N ALA A 199 -3.05 17.65 -19.23
CA ALA A 199 -3.74 18.69 -18.47
C ALA A 199 -4.02 18.26 -17.02
N GLU A 200 -4.51 17.04 -16.80
CA GLU A 200 -4.74 16.48 -15.47
C GLU A 200 -3.45 16.42 -14.65
N VAL A 201 -2.34 16.00 -15.25
CA VAL A 201 -1.03 15.92 -14.60
C VAL A 201 -0.53 17.30 -14.17
N ILE A 202 -0.65 18.30 -15.05
CA ILE A 202 -0.26 19.68 -14.78
C ILE A 202 -1.12 20.28 -13.65
N GLU A 203 -2.43 20.06 -13.69
CA GLU A 203 -3.37 20.56 -12.68
C GLU A 203 -3.13 19.89 -11.31
N TYR A 204 -2.91 18.57 -11.30
CA TYR A 204 -2.56 17.83 -10.09
C TYR A 204 -1.26 18.34 -9.46
N PHE A 205 -0.24 18.62 -10.27
CA PHE A 205 1.01 19.19 -9.79
C PHE A 205 0.80 20.59 -9.21
N SER A 206 0.06 21.46 -9.91
CA SER A 206 -0.20 22.83 -9.47
C SER A 206 -0.88 22.88 -8.10
N ARG A 207 -1.88 22.02 -7.84
CA ARG A 207 -2.59 21.97 -6.56
C ARG A 207 -1.69 21.58 -5.40
N ARG A 208 -0.70 20.73 -5.66
CA ARG A 208 0.22 20.21 -4.64
C ARG A 208 1.33 21.20 -4.26
N VAL A 209 1.64 22.15 -5.14
CA VAL A 209 2.59 23.24 -4.85
C VAL A 209 1.91 24.39 -4.08
N SER A 210 0.59 24.55 -4.25
CA SER A 210 -0.19 25.59 -3.55
C SER A 210 -0.68 25.18 -2.15
N SER A 211 -0.49 23.91 -1.76
CA SER A 211 -0.84 23.33 -0.45
C SER A 211 0.38 23.16 0.43
#